data_AF-A0A928JEA9-F1
#
_entry.id   AF-A0A928JEA9-F1
#
_cell.length_a   1.000
_cell.length_b   1.000
_cell.length_c   1.000
_cell.angle_alpha   90.00
_cell.angle_beta   90.00
_cell.angle_gamma   90.00
#
_symmetry.space_group_name_H-M   'P 1'
#
loop_
_entity.id
_entity.type
_entity.pdbx_description
1 polymer ?
#
loop_
_entity_poly.entity_id
_entity_poly.type
_entity_poly.pdbx_seq_one_letter_code
_entity_poly.pdbx_strand_id
1 'polypeptide(L)'
;MKRFRSVVSILILAALLFVSCASGNVRLTYDEGKLINKSKRLSYAAAPLNYEPAAIGEEYAVYGKTETPLYEIIGLDPKEWLTEANTGSTTTVFYGSSVTLPTLREMDPDEVFVCVNGAITYALSTVRDKEAIDAMIGLFENGEQADWPLTDSVRIYELKFHSAENWPYIYYNLTFGEFPEGKFLYDRQTKRCVEIGEILDNAVAG
;
A
#
# COMPACT_ATOMS: atom_id res chain seq x y z
N MET A 1 38.03 -21.45 -37.80
CA MET A 1 37.64 -21.75 -36.41
C MET A 1 37.13 -20.55 -35.59
N LYS A 2 37.57 -19.29 -35.80
CA LYS A 2 37.05 -18.12 -35.04
C LYS A 2 35.57 -17.76 -35.35
N ARG A 3 35.15 -17.84 -36.63
CA ARG A 3 33.77 -17.51 -37.05
C ARG A 3 32.69 -18.47 -36.54
N PHE A 4 33.04 -19.72 -36.24
CA PHE A 4 32.08 -20.71 -35.73
C PHE A 4 31.81 -20.53 -34.22
N ARG A 5 32.79 -20.00 -33.47
CA ARG A 5 32.64 -19.69 -32.03
C ARG A 5 31.73 -18.48 -31.79
N SER A 6 31.81 -17.45 -32.64
CA SER A 6 30.99 -16.24 -32.50
C SER A 6 29.50 -16.48 -32.77
N VAL A 7 29.15 -17.40 -33.69
CA VAL A 7 27.74 -17.71 -33.99
C VAL A 7 27.09 -18.51 -32.87
N VAL A 8 27.82 -19.45 -32.25
CA VAL A 8 27.34 -20.24 -31.10
C VAL A 8 27.13 -19.37 -29.86
N SER A 9 27.99 -18.39 -29.60
CA SER A 9 27.83 -17.46 -28.47
C SER A 9 26.62 -16.53 -28.62
N ILE A 10 26.28 -16.10 -29.85
CA ILE A 10 25.10 -15.25 -30.09
C ILE A 10 23.80 -16.06 -29.98
N LEU A 11 23.80 -17.33 -30.40
CA LEU A 11 22.64 -18.24 -30.25
C LEU A 11 22.36 -18.60 -28.78
N ILE A 12 23.40 -18.74 -27.93
CA ILE A 12 23.22 -18.97 -26.49
C ILE A 12 22.72 -17.69 -25.80
N LEU A 13 23.20 -16.51 -26.20
CA LEU A 13 22.72 -15.23 -25.66
C LEU A 13 21.28 -14.92 -26.10
N ALA A 14 20.90 -15.29 -27.32
CA ALA A 14 19.52 -15.19 -27.82
C ALA A 14 18.59 -16.21 -27.14
N ALA A 15 19.05 -17.43 -26.88
CA ALA A 15 18.27 -18.43 -26.14
C ALA A 15 18.04 -18.05 -24.67
N LEU A 16 18.97 -17.29 -24.06
CA LEU A 16 18.81 -16.73 -22.71
C LEU A 16 17.83 -15.54 -22.67
N LEU A 17 17.59 -14.85 -23.79
CA LEU A 17 16.60 -13.76 -23.90
C LEU A 17 15.17 -14.26 -24.11
N PHE A 18 14.97 -15.55 -24.44
CA PHE A 18 13.64 -16.17 -24.59
C PHE A 18 13.22 -17.02 -23.39
N VAL A 19 13.95 -16.98 -22.27
CA VAL A 19 13.44 -17.43 -20.96
C VAL A 19 12.68 -16.27 -20.29
N SER A 20 11.90 -15.51 -21.07
CA SER A 20 10.70 -14.91 -20.50
C SER A 20 9.69 -16.05 -20.47
N CYS A 21 9.67 -16.76 -19.34
CA CYS A 21 8.69 -17.79 -19.09
C CYS A 21 7.30 -17.19 -19.34
N ALA A 22 6.66 -17.62 -20.41
CA ALA A 22 5.22 -17.62 -20.53
C ALA A 22 4.67 -18.54 -19.42
N SER A 23 4.67 -18.07 -18.18
CA SER A 23 3.90 -18.66 -17.10
C SER A 23 2.54 -18.02 -17.18
N GLY A 24 1.53 -18.78 -17.61
CA GLY A 24 0.15 -18.37 -17.39
C GLY A 24 -0.05 -17.96 -15.93
N ASN A 25 -0.89 -16.95 -15.70
CA ASN A 25 -1.07 -16.28 -14.42
C ASN A 25 -1.21 -17.31 -13.29
N VAL A 26 -0.54 -17.04 -12.15
CA VAL A 26 -0.59 -17.92 -10.99
C VAL A 26 -2.05 -18.06 -10.55
N ARG A 27 -2.60 -19.27 -10.60
CA ARG A 27 -3.94 -19.51 -10.04
C ARG A 27 -3.86 -19.74 -8.54
N LEU A 28 -4.49 -18.86 -7.77
CA LEU A 28 -4.64 -18.97 -6.32
C LEU A 28 -6.04 -19.46 -5.98
N THR A 29 -6.15 -20.23 -4.90
CA THR A 29 -7.44 -20.61 -4.30
C THR A 29 -7.58 -19.96 -2.93
N TYR A 30 -8.80 -19.54 -2.58
CA TYR A 30 -9.08 -19.06 -1.23
C TYR A 30 -9.28 -20.25 -0.29
N ASP A 31 -8.47 -20.30 0.77
CA ASP A 31 -8.49 -21.35 1.79
C ASP A 31 -8.20 -20.72 3.15
N GLU A 32 -9.09 -20.92 4.12
CA GLU A 32 -8.94 -20.44 5.52
C GLU A 32 -8.48 -18.97 5.67
N GLY A 33 -9.05 -18.05 4.88
CA GLY A 33 -8.72 -16.62 4.98
C GLY A 33 -7.47 -16.20 4.20
N LYS A 34 -6.87 -17.11 3.43
CA LYS A 34 -5.65 -16.87 2.65
C LYS A 34 -5.83 -17.24 1.19
N LEU A 35 -5.05 -16.59 0.34
CA LEU A 35 -4.87 -16.99 -1.05
C LEU A 35 -3.69 -17.93 -1.14
N ILE A 36 -3.88 -19.13 -1.67
CA ILE A 36 -2.86 -20.17 -1.67
C ILE A 36 -2.64 -20.79 -3.05
N ASN A 37 -1.40 -21.20 -3.30
CA ASN A 37 -1.05 -22.12 -4.37
C ASN A 37 -0.05 -23.14 -3.83
N LYS A 38 -0.52 -24.35 -3.54
CA LYS A 38 0.27 -25.42 -2.90
C LYS A 38 1.40 -25.92 -3.81
N SER A 39 1.22 -25.94 -5.13
CA SER A 39 2.25 -26.44 -6.06
C SER A 39 3.42 -25.46 -6.20
N LYS A 40 3.15 -24.15 -6.14
CA LYS A 40 4.16 -23.09 -6.13
C LYS A 40 4.61 -22.67 -4.72
N ARG A 41 4.03 -23.26 -3.66
CA ARG A 41 4.27 -22.93 -2.25
C ARG A 41 4.05 -21.45 -1.91
N LEU A 42 2.99 -20.88 -2.47
CA LEU A 42 2.60 -19.48 -2.23
C LEU A 42 1.43 -19.44 -1.24
N SER A 43 1.45 -18.47 -0.34
CA SER A 43 0.38 -18.19 0.62
C SER A 43 0.38 -16.72 0.98
N TYR A 44 -0.75 -16.05 0.79
CA TYR A 44 -0.92 -14.64 1.07
C TYR A 44 -2.10 -14.40 2.01
N ALA A 45 -1.93 -13.51 2.98
CA ALA A 45 -3.00 -12.97 3.80
C ALA A 45 -3.35 -11.56 3.32
N ALA A 46 -4.62 -11.15 3.49
CA ALA A 46 -5.02 -9.77 3.24
C ALA A 46 -4.49 -8.87 4.36
N ALA A 47 -3.85 -7.76 3.98
CA ALA A 47 -3.49 -6.70 4.89
C ALA A 47 -4.74 -5.94 5.36
N PRO A 48 -4.68 -5.25 6.52
CA PRO A 48 -5.66 -4.24 6.90
C PRO A 48 -5.89 -3.20 5.79
N LEU A 49 -7.08 -2.59 5.75
CA LEU A 49 -7.46 -1.61 4.72
C LEU A 49 -6.63 -0.31 4.73
N ASN A 50 -5.73 -0.15 5.70
CA ASN A 50 -4.87 1.02 5.81
C ASN A 50 -3.58 0.87 5.00
N TYR A 51 -3.28 -0.29 4.41
CA TYR A 51 -2.10 -0.43 3.56
C TYR A 51 -2.48 -0.22 2.09
N GLU A 52 -1.73 0.63 1.40
CA GLU A 52 -1.92 0.92 -0.02
C GLU A 52 -0.61 0.75 -0.80
N PRO A 53 -0.60 0.12 -1.99
CA PRO A 53 0.57 0.07 -2.85
C PRO A 53 0.91 1.46 -3.39
N ALA A 54 2.20 1.81 -3.39
CA ALA A 54 2.66 3.05 -4.01
C ALA A 54 2.49 3.06 -5.54
N ALA A 55 2.61 1.89 -6.16
CA ALA A 55 2.37 1.70 -7.59
C ALA A 55 1.96 0.25 -7.91
N ILE A 56 1.06 0.10 -8.87
CA ILE A 56 0.54 -1.19 -9.34
C ILE A 56 1.20 -1.54 -10.68
N GLY A 57 1.71 -2.76 -10.79
CA GLY A 57 2.36 -3.29 -11.99
C GLY A 57 1.44 -4.19 -12.81
N GLU A 58 2.05 -5.18 -13.47
CA GLU A 58 1.34 -6.12 -14.34
C GLU A 58 0.54 -7.16 -13.53
N GLU A 59 -0.40 -7.83 -14.20
CA GLU A 59 -1.11 -8.96 -13.60
C GLU A 59 -0.15 -10.14 -13.36
N TYR A 60 -0.14 -10.67 -12.14
CA TYR A 60 0.71 -11.78 -11.72
C TYR A 60 -0.08 -13.06 -11.46
N ALA A 61 -1.25 -12.92 -10.86
CA ALA A 61 -2.07 -14.02 -10.38
C ALA A 61 -3.56 -13.77 -10.64
N VAL A 62 -4.34 -14.84 -10.59
CA VAL A 62 -5.79 -14.78 -10.55
C VAL A 62 -6.30 -15.64 -9.40
N TYR A 63 -7.44 -15.27 -8.82
CA TYR A 63 -8.06 -16.08 -7.77
C TYR A 63 -9.58 -16.19 -7.92
N GLY A 64 -10.14 -17.20 -7.28
CA GLY A 64 -11.58 -17.45 -7.29
C GLY A 64 -12.12 -18.00 -8.61
N LYS A 65 -13.43 -18.23 -8.66
CA LYS A 65 -14.10 -18.81 -9.84
C LYS A 65 -14.22 -17.82 -11.00
N THR A 66 -14.21 -16.53 -10.69
CA THR A 66 -14.30 -15.43 -11.67
C THR A 66 -12.93 -15.03 -12.23
N GLU A 67 -11.85 -15.73 -11.84
CA GLU A 67 -10.47 -15.38 -12.19
C GLU A 67 -10.15 -13.91 -11.91
N THR A 68 -10.49 -13.44 -10.70
CA THR A 68 -10.22 -12.06 -10.28
C THR A 68 -8.70 -11.80 -10.32
N PRO A 69 -8.24 -10.78 -11.06
CA PRO A 69 -6.81 -10.52 -11.25
C PRO A 69 -6.18 -9.91 -9.99
N LEU A 70 -4.92 -10.26 -9.76
CA LEU A 70 -4.02 -9.69 -8.78
C LEU A 70 -2.76 -9.24 -9.49
N TYR A 71 -2.27 -8.10 -9.05
CA TYR A 71 -1.21 -7.37 -9.70
C TYR A 71 0.02 -7.30 -8.80
N GLU A 72 1.16 -7.09 -9.44
CA GLU A 72 2.41 -6.78 -8.76
C GLU A 72 2.29 -5.41 -8.06
N ILE A 73 2.98 -5.28 -6.92
CA ILE A 73 3.31 -3.96 -6.35
C ILE A 73 4.72 -3.62 -6.85
N ILE A 74 4.86 -2.56 -7.64
CA ILE A 74 6.14 -2.23 -8.27
C ILE A 74 7.19 -1.98 -7.19
N GLY A 75 8.30 -2.72 -7.25
CA GLY A 75 9.40 -2.64 -6.29
C GLY A 75 9.40 -3.75 -5.23
N LEU A 76 8.35 -4.57 -5.15
CA LEU A 76 8.25 -5.71 -4.24
C LEU A 76 8.24 -7.06 -4.98
N ASP A 77 8.68 -8.13 -4.32
CA ASP A 77 8.61 -9.49 -4.89
C ASP A 77 7.15 -9.97 -4.93
N PRO A 78 6.58 -10.31 -6.11
CA PRO A 78 5.20 -10.77 -6.20
C PRO A 78 4.92 -12.12 -5.52
N LYS A 79 5.96 -12.87 -5.12
CA LYS A 79 5.81 -14.04 -4.24
C LYS A 79 5.49 -13.68 -2.80
N GLU A 80 5.79 -12.46 -2.40
CA GLU A 80 5.54 -11.92 -1.06
C GLU A 80 4.49 -10.83 -1.05
N TRP A 81 4.23 -10.14 -2.17
CA TRP A 81 3.33 -8.98 -2.19
C TRP A 81 2.46 -8.97 -3.43
N LEU A 82 1.15 -8.82 -3.25
CA LEU A 82 0.20 -8.64 -4.35
C LEU A 82 -0.80 -7.56 -3.99
N THR A 83 -1.49 -7.03 -4.99
CA THR A 83 -2.60 -6.10 -4.79
C THR A 83 -3.75 -6.40 -5.74
N GLU A 84 -4.95 -6.04 -5.35
CA GLU A 84 -6.05 -5.86 -6.30
C GLU A 84 -5.84 -4.63 -7.19
N ALA A 85 -6.66 -4.47 -8.21
CA ALA A 85 -6.71 -3.24 -8.99
C ALA A 85 -7.20 -2.07 -8.13
N ASN A 86 -6.60 -0.89 -8.30
CA ASN A 86 -7.10 0.31 -7.65
C ASN A 86 -8.42 0.77 -8.30
N THR A 87 -9.52 0.75 -7.55
CA THR A 87 -10.85 1.19 -8.00
C THR A 87 -11.30 2.49 -7.34
N GLY A 88 -10.36 3.32 -6.85
CA GLY A 88 -10.60 4.70 -6.45
C GLY A 88 -11.16 4.93 -5.05
N SER A 89 -11.18 3.91 -4.18
CA SER A 89 -11.53 4.13 -2.77
C SER A 89 -10.92 3.14 -1.78
N THR A 90 -10.56 1.93 -2.23
CA THR A 90 -9.82 0.93 -1.46
C THR A 90 -9.20 -0.06 -2.43
N THR A 91 -7.94 -0.45 -2.19
CA THR A 91 -7.31 -1.60 -2.83
C THR A 91 -6.81 -2.54 -1.73
N THR A 92 -6.99 -3.84 -1.91
CA THR A 92 -6.51 -4.82 -0.93
C THR A 92 -5.05 -5.16 -1.23
N VAL A 93 -4.16 -4.88 -0.28
CA VAL A 93 -2.80 -5.42 -0.30
C VAL A 93 -2.81 -6.82 0.29
N PHE A 94 -2.07 -7.74 -0.33
CA PHE A 94 -1.84 -9.08 0.15
C PHE A 94 -0.35 -9.26 0.42
N TYR A 95 -0.03 -9.94 1.52
CA TYR A 95 1.35 -10.19 1.94
C TYR A 95 1.60 -11.67 2.24
N GLY A 96 2.81 -12.12 1.96
CA GLY A 96 3.26 -13.49 2.11
C GLY A 96 3.48 -13.87 3.57
N SER A 97 3.49 -15.17 3.89
CA SER A 97 3.68 -15.66 5.26
C SER A 97 5.05 -15.35 5.87
N SER A 98 6.04 -14.94 5.06
CA SER A 98 7.36 -14.56 5.55
C SER A 98 7.45 -13.09 5.98
N VAL A 99 6.45 -12.30 5.60
CA VAL A 99 6.37 -10.86 5.88
C VAL A 99 5.66 -10.63 7.21
N THR A 100 6.26 -9.79 8.04
CA THR A 100 5.57 -9.17 9.18
C THR A 100 5.16 -7.76 8.76
N LEU A 101 3.87 -7.47 8.78
CA LEU A 101 3.38 -6.13 8.46
C LEU A 101 3.77 -5.14 9.57
N PRO A 102 4.37 -3.98 9.22
CA PRO A 102 4.77 -2.98 10.19
C PRO A 102 3.56 -2.16 10.65
N THR A 103 3.44 -1.88 11.94
CA THR A 103 2.53 -0.82 12.41
C THR A 103 2.92 0.54 11.83
N LEU A 104 2.01 1.53 11.89
CA LEU A 104 2.29 2.90 11.43
C LEU A 104 3.57 3.47 12.09
N ARG A 105 3.78 3.26 13.39
CA ARG A 105 5.02 3.68 14.06
C ARG A 105 6.25 2.91 13.59
N GLU A 106 6.14 1.60 13.41
CA GLU A 106 7.27 0.77 12.93
C GLU A 106 7.65 1.06 11.49
N MET A 107 6.74 1.61 10.68
CA MET A 107 7.08 2.12 9.35
C MET A 107 8.04 3.30 9.42
N ASP A 108 8.03 4.06 10.52
CA ASP A 108 8.79 5.31 10.70
C ASP A 108 8.66 6.24 9.49
N PRO A 109 7.45 6.77 9.22
CA PRO A 109 7.21 7.63 8.07
C PRO A 109 7.93 8.98 8.24
N ASP A 110 8.51 9.44 7.14
CA ASP A 110 9.19 10.72 7.00
C ASP A 110 8.42 11.71 6.12
N GLU A 111 7.40 11.23 5.39
CA GLU A 111 6.52 12.04 4.58
C GLU A 111 5.04 11.68 4.80
N VAL A 112 4.17 12.69 4.74
CA VAL A 112 2.71 12.49 4.69
C VAL A 112 2.14 13.24 3.50
N PHE A 113 1.51 12.51 2.58
CA PHE A 113 0.77 13.09 1.47
C PHE A 113 -0.68 13.38 1.89
N VAL A 114 -1.09 14.64 1.81
CA VAL A 114 -2.47 15.04 2.07
C VAL A 114 -3.25 14.94 0.76
N CYS A 115 -4.09 13.93 0.62
CA CYS A 115 -4.79 13.60 -0.62
C CYS A 115 -6.27 13.96 -0.55
N VAL A 116 -6.84 14.43 -1.66
CA VAL A 116 -8.30 14.49 -1.84
C VAL A 116 -8.76 13.23 -2.54
N ASN A 117 -9.82 12.61 -2.01
CA ASN A 117 -10.52 11.56 -2.73
C ASN A 117 -11.56 12.17 -3.68
N GLY A 118 -11.32 11.97 -4.98
CA GLY A 118 -12.21 12.30 -6.09
C GLY A 118 -12.21 11.14 -7.11
N ALA A 119 -12.49 11.42 -8.38
CA ALA A 119 -12.35 10.40 -9.44
C ALA A 119 -10.89 9.94 -9.64
N ILE A 120 -9.92 10.76 -9.21
CA ILE A 120 -8.48 10.48 -9.16
C ILE A 120 -7.99 11.01 -7.81
N THR A 121 -7.27 10.20 -7.04
CA THR A 121 -6.60 10.62 -5.81
C THR A 121 -5.29 11.35 -6.18
N TYR A 122 -5.12 12.58 -5.71
CA TYR A 122 -3.88 13.34 -5.90
C TYR A 122 -3.50 14.08 -4.61
N ALA A 123 -2.20 14.22 -4.37
CA ALA A 123 -1.67 14.95 -3.23
C ALA A 123 -1.83 16.47 -3.45
N LEU A 124 -2.47 17.15 -2.49
CA LEU A 124 -2.54 18.61 -2.43
C LEU A 124 -1.29 19.22 -1.82
N SER A 125 -0.75 18.54 -0.81
CA SER A 125 0.44 18.96 -0.09
C SER A 125 1.19 17.74 0.43
N THR A 126 2.46 17.97 0.79
CA THR A 126 3.30 16.99 1.46
C THR A 126 3.85 17.61 2.73
N VAL A 127 3.63 16.94 3.86
CA VAL A 127 4.25 17.27 5.14
C VAL A 127 5.54 16.48 5.26
N ARG A 128 6.63 17.16 5.62
CA ARG A 128 7.95 16.56 5.90
C ARG A 128 8.51 16.95 7.28
N ASP A 129 7.69 17.63 8.08
CA ASP A 129 8.04 17.94 9.46
C ASP A 129 7.91 16.66 10.31
N LYS A 130 9.05 16.05 10.62
CA LYS A 130 9.09 14.79 11.38
C LYS A 130 8.50 14.93 12.79
N GLU A 131 8.66 16.09 13.43
CA GLU A 131 8.08 16.31 14.77
C GLU A 131 6.56 16.33 14.69
N ALA A 132 5.99 16.99 13.67
CA ALA A 132 4.55 16.99 13.45
C ALA A 132 4.02 15.59 13.09
N ILE A 133 4.73 14.85 12.24
CA ILE A 133 4.38 13.47 11.87
C ILE A 133 4.39 12.57 13.12
N ASP A 134 5.43 12.64 13.93
CA ASP A 134 5.55 11.85 15.15
C ASP A 134 4.51 12.23 16.20
N ALA A 135 4.15 13.51 16.30
CA ALA A 135 3.06 13.98 17.16
C ALA A 135 1.71 13.41 16.70
N MET A 136 1.41 13.43 15.41
CA MET A 136 0.20 12.83 14.84
C MET A 136 0.12 11.33 15.13
N ILE A 137 1.21 10.58 14.93
CA ILE A 137 1.28 9.14 15.22
C ILE A 137 1.16 8.88 16.73
N GLY A 138 1.81 9.71 17.55
CA GLY A 138 1.73 9.64 19.00
C GLY A 138 0.30 9.78 19.53
N LEU A 139 -0.43 10.79 19.05
CA LEU A 139 -1.85 10.96 19.34
C LEU A 139 -2.68 9.83 18.76
N PHE A 140 -2.42 9.42 17.52
CA PHE A 140 -3.13 8.30 16.91
C PHE A 140 -2.99 7.03 17.73
N GLU A 141 -1.85 6.71 18.33
CA GLU A 141 -1.70 5.46 19.09
C GLU A 141 -2.14 5.56 20.56
N ASN A 142 -1.91 6.72 21.19
CA ASN A 142 -2.03 6.85 22.65
C ASN A 142 -3.04 7.91 23.10
N GLY A 143 -3.56 8.71 22.17
CA GLY A 143 -4.58 9.72 22.44
C GLY A 143 -5.91 9.11 22.87
N GLU A 144 -6.70 9.93 23.55
CA GLU A 144 -8.05 9.57 23.98
C GLU A 144 -8.93 9.24 22.76
N GLN A 145 -9.70 8.16 22.88
CA GLN A 145 -10.64 7.77 21.84
C GLN A 145 -11.73 8.83 21.76
N ALA A 146 -11.89 9.44 20.59
CA ALA A 146 -12.99 10.32 20.26
C ALA A 146 -14.07 9.58 19.45
N ASP A 147 -15.23 10.21 19.29
CA ASP A 147 -16.22 9.81 18.29
C ASP A 147 -15.88 10.48 16.96
N TRP A 148 -15.98 9.75 15.84
CA TRP A 148 -15.84 10.36 14.52
C TRP A 148 -17.11 11.14 14.17
N PRO A 149 -17.05 12.47 13.94
CA PRO A 149 -18.24 13.22 13.59
C PRO A 149 -18.79 12.77 12.23
N LEU A 150 -20.07 12.39 12.19
CA LEU A 150 -20.71 11.80 11.00
C LEU A 150 -21.39 12.83 10.10
N THR A 151 -21.58 14.06 10.56
CA THR A 151 -22.22 15.14 9.83
C THR A 151 -21.32 16.37 9.78
N ASP A 152 -21.62 17.28 8.86
CA ASP A 152 -21.06 18.64 8.83
C ASP A 152 -19.53 18.72 8.65
N SER A 153 -18.93 17.74 7.95
CA SER A 153 -17.52 17.80 7.58
C SER A 153 -17.23 19.05 6.76
N VAL A 154 -16.30 19.87 7.22
CA VAL A 154 -15.77 21.01 6.46
C VAL A 154 -14.87 20.48 5.36
N ARG A 155 -13.97 19.54 5.69
CA ARG A 155 -13.01 18.90 4.78
C ARG A 155 -12.72 17.48 5.21
N ILE A 156 -12.59 16.57 4.25
CA ILE A 156 -12.12 15.20 4.46
C ILE A 156 -10.95 14.93 3.51
N TYR A 157 -9.84 14.46 4.07
CA TYR A 157 -8.63 14.10 3.33
C TYR A 157 -8.21 12.67 3.66
N GLU A 158 -7.53 12.04 2.71
CA GLU A 158 -6.77 10.82 2.96
C GLU A 158 -5.31 11.17 3.19
N LEU A 159 -4.77 10.80 4.34
CA LEU A 159 -3.37 10.99 4.67
C LEU A 159 -2.61 9.70 4.37
N LYS A 160 -1.65 9.77 3.44
CA LYS A 160 -0.77 8.63 3.12
C LYS A 160 0.58 8.85 3.79
N PHE A 161 0.81 8.13 4.87
CA PHE A 161 2.09 8.09 5.57
C PHE A 161 3.06 7.22 4.79
N HIS A 162 4.23 7.75 4.50
CA HIS A 162 5.26 7.13 3.67
C HIS A 162 6.59 7.15 4.38
N SER A 163 7.33 6.04 4.28
CA SER A 163 8.71 5.95 4.70
C SER A 163 9.57 5.66 3.48
N ALA A 164 10.32 6.64 3.02
CA ALA A 164 11.13 6.51 1.81
C ALA A 164 12.23 5.44 1.95
N GLU A 165 12.76 5.23 3.16
CA GLU A 165 13.85 4.27 3.40
C GLU A 165 13.35 2.87 3.77
N ASN A 166 12.40 2.77 4.70
CA ASN A 166 12.03 1.47 5.29
C ASN A 166 10.92 0.77 4.51
N TRP A 167 9.96 1.53 3.97
CA TRP A 167 8.77 1.01 3.30
C TRP A 167 8.38 1.82 2.06
N PRO A 168 9.28 1.99 1.07
CA PRO A 168 9.09 2.93 -0.05
C PRO A 168 7.91 2.62 -0.96
N TYR A 169 7.44 1.37 -0.96
CA TYR A 169 6.44 0.88 -1.91
C TYR A 169 5.05 0.66 -1.31
N ILE A 170 4.88 0.96 -0.01
CA ILE A 170 3.63 0.81 0.71
C ILE A 170 3.37 2.09 1.51
N TYR A 171 2.15 2.61 1.40
CA TYR A 171 1.65 3.67 2.27
C TYR A 171 0.84 3.08 3.41
N TYR A 172 0.80 3.81 4.52
CA TYR A 172 -0.20 3.63 5.57
C TYR A 172 -1.20 4.79 5.53
N ASN A 173 -2.48 4.48 5.40
CA ASN A 173 -3.52 5.46 5.16
C ASN A 173 -4.37 5.67 6.39
N LEU A 174 -4.59 6.94 6.73
CA LEU A 174 -5.58 7.38 7.70
C LEU A 174 -6.50 8.42 7.06
N THR A 175 -7.72 8.52 7.56
CA THR A 175 -8.64 9.60 7.17
C THR A 175 -8.44 10.78 8.10
N PHE A 176 -8.22 11.96 7.54
CA PHE A 176 -8.31 13.22 8.27
C PHE A 176 -9.68 13.86 8.03
N GLY A 177 -10.27 14.41 9.09
CA GLY A 177 -11.50 15.17 8.99
C GLY A 177 -11.44 16.45 9.81
N GLU A 178 -11.83 17.55 9.18
CA GLU A 178 -12.06 18.84 9.82
C GLU A 178 -13.57 19.05 9.97
N PHE A 179 -13.99 19.31 11.20
CA PHE A 179 -15.37 19.52 11.60
C PHE A 179 -15.45 20.77 12.51
N PRO A 180 -16.64 21.36 12.72
CA PRO A 180 -16.81 22.47 13.65
C PRO A 180 -16.31 22.16 15.07
N GLU A 181 -16.38 20.90 15.50
CA GLU A 181 -15.99 20.42 16.82
C GLU A 181 -14.47 20.19 16.95
N GLY A 182 -13.73 20.06 15.86
CA GLY A 182 -12.31 19.79 15.89
C GLY A 182 -11.77 19.09 14.65
N LYS A 183 -10.50 18.68 14.73
CA LYS A 183 -9.74 18.04 13.65
C LYS A 183 -9.30 16.67 14.10
N PHE A 184 -9.61 15.65 13.32
CA PHE A 184 -9.49 14.26 13.75
C PHE A 184 -8.72 13.40 12.76
N LEU A 185 -8.00 12.41 13.30
CA LEU A 185 -7.52 11.26 12.54
C LEU A 185 -8.40 10.06 12.80
N TYR A 186 -8.68 9.30 11.75
CA TYR A 186 -9.56 8.16 11.81
C TYR A 186 -9.04 6.98 10.98
N ASP A 187 -9.04 5.83 11.63
CA ASP A 187 -8.75 4.55 11.02
C ASP A 187 -10.06 3.85 10.64
N ARG A 188 -10.27 3.69 9.33
CA ARG A 188 -11.49 3.08 8.80
C ARG A 188 -11.60 1.60 9.13
N GLN A 189 -10.47 0.91 9.33
CA GLN A 189 -10.42 -0.50 9.69
C GLN A 189 -10.79 -0.71 11.16
N THR A 190 -10.08 -0.05 12.07
CA THR A 190 -10.23 -0.28 13.52
C THR A 190 -11.28 0.60 14.18
N LYS A 191 -11.76 1.63 13.46
CA LYS A 191 -12.68 2.67 13.97
C LYS A 191 -12.05 3.57 15.04
N ARG A 192 -10.73 3.50 15.22
CA ARG A 192 -10.00 4.39 16.12
C ARG A 192 -10.07 5.81 15.59
N CYS A 193 -10.45 6.74 16.45
CA CYS A 193 -10.57 8.16 16.16
C CYS A 193 -9.89 8.94 17.28
N VAL A 194 -9.09 9.93 16.93
CA VAL A 194 -8.43 10.82 17.88
C VAL A 194 -8.48 12.25 17.37
N GLU A 195 -8.60 13.21 18.29
CA GLU A 195 -8.45 14.62 17.97
C GLU A 195 -6.96 14.97 17.86
N ILE A 196 -6.58 15.69 16.80
CA ILE A 196 -5.20 16.13 16.55
C ILE A 196 -5.02 17.66 16.53
N GLY A 197 -6.12 18.40 16.67
CA GLY A 197 -6.10 19.86 16.63
C GLY A 197 -5.41 20.41 15.38
N GLU A 198 -4.58 21.43 15.56
CA GLU A 198 -3.95 22.20 14.48
C GLU A 198 -2.63 21.60 13.96
N ILE A 199 -2.24 20.38 14.36
CA ILE A 199 -0.93 19.81 14.02
C ILE A 199 -0.74 19.74 12.49
N LEU A 200 -1.73 19.21 11.77
CA LEU A 200 -1.64 19.07 10.32
C LEU A 200 -1.56 20.44 9.62
N ASP A 201 -2.39 21.39 10.04
CA ASP A 201 -2.47 22.72 9.41
C ASP A 201 -1.18 23.50 9.58
N ASN A 202 -0.59 23.46 10.78
CA ASN A 202 0.70 24.09 11.05
C ASN A 202 1.82 23.47 10.20
N ALA A 203 1.78 22.14 10.01
CA ALA A 203 2.80 21.42 9.26
C ALA A 203 2.67 21.57 7.74
N VAL A 204 1.49 21.95 7.23
CA VAL A 204 1.27 22.28 5.82
C VAL A 204 1.60 23.75 5.51
N ALA A 205 1.52 24.64 6.51
CA ALA A 205 1.80 26.06 6.36
C ALA A 205 3.29 26.43 6.51
N GLY A 206 4.08 25.57 7.18
CA GLY A 206 5.54 25.71 7.35
C GLY A 206 6.33 25.20 6.16
#